data_AF-A0AAP5N3K2-F1
#
_entry.id   AF-A0AAP5N3K2-F1
#
_cell.length_a   1.000
_cell.length_b   1.000
_cell.length_c   1.000
_cell.angle_alpha   90.00
_cell.angle_beta   90.00
_cell.angle_gamma   90.00
#
_symmetry.space_group_name_H-M   'P 1'
#
loop_
_entity.id
_entity.type
_entity.pdbx_description
1 polymer ?
#
loop_
_entity_poly.entity_id
_entity_poly.type
_entity_poly.pdbx_seq_one_letter_code
_entity_poly.pdbx_strand_id
1 'polypeptide(L)'
;MQHSDLVNSSFQFLGLGDDPFAELRTNLNQQQAVFHITSKNPHTYYANKKYAGIQVFDENKKVIFDKEIEGTNVSTGQEDIPLKEAYTIKIFHAETGNRLKSDDSNLINTKSNENTFVVTKYGLENTSLKNNAEDDLLKKIDQAAERILANKEILESAVSEMKDQLWVAIQSLSNNNREIYLEKYQSIFK
;
A
#
# COMPACT_ATOMS: atom_id res chain seq x y z
N MET A 1 11.54 2.51 14.54
CA MET A 1 10.18 2.28 15.07
C MET A 1 9.65 1.06 14.37
N GLN A 2 9.07 0.08 15.09
CA GLN A 2 8.45 -1.07 14.44
C GLN A 2 7.05 -0.67 13.97
N HIS A 3 6.74 -0.91 12.71
CA HIS A 3 5.41 -0.74 12.13
C HIS A 3 4.69 -2.10 12.12
N SER A 4 3.37 -2.07 12.02
CA SER A 4 2.60 -3.28 11.71
C SER A 4 2.54 -3.47 10.21
N ASP A 5 2.52 -4.70 9.71
CA ASP A 5 2.31 -4.95 8.27
C ASP A 5 0.94 -4.48 7.79
N LEU A 6 0.00 -4.22 8.71
CA LEU A 6 -1.31 -3.62 8.41
C LEU A 6 -1.18 -2.20 7.84
N VAL A 7 -0.08 -1.46 8.07
CA VAL A 7 0.07 -0.11 7.50
C VAL A 7 0.52 -0.13 6.04
N ASN A 8 0.95 -1.29 5.54
CA ASN A 8 1.41 -1.44 4.17
C ASN A 8 0.22 -1.43 3.21
N SER A 9 0.50 -1.02 1.97
CA SER A 9 -0.46 -0.97 0.87
C SER A 9 0.17 -1.60 -0.36
N SER A 10 -0.67 -2.18 -1.21
CA SER A 10 -0.27 -2.73 -2.50
C SER A 10 -1.05 -2.07 -3.63
N PHE A 11 -0.38 -1.93 -4.78
CA PHE A 11 -0.98 -1.43 -6.01
C PHE A 11 -0.70 -2.41 -7.14
N GLN A 12 -1.76 -2.88 -7.80
CA GLN A 12 -1.68 -3.74 -8.96
C GLN A 12 -1.94 -2.92 -10.23
N PHE A 13 -1.05 -3.07 -11.20
CA PHE A 13 -1.10 -2.39 -12.49
C PHE A 13 -1.54 -3.40 -13.54
N LEU A 14 -2.71 -3.16 -14.14
CA LEU A 14 -3.31 -4.03 -15.14
C LEU A 14 -3.19 -3.42 -16.55
N GLY A 15 -2.90 -4.28 -17.51
CA GLY A 15 -2.64 -3.95 -18.90
C GLY A 15 -3.82 -4.22 -19.81
N LEU A 16 -3.54 -4.39 -21.09
CA LEU A 16 -4.53 -4.85 -22.07
C LEU A 16 -5.14 -6.18 -21.62
N GLY A 17 -6.48 -6.29 -21.68
CA GLY A 17 -7.19 -7.50 -21.23
C GLY A 17 -7.28 -7.66 -19.72
N ASP A 18 -6.92 -6.61 -18.96
CA ASP A 18 -6.80 -6.63 -17.50
C ASP A 18 -5.70 -7.58 -16.99
N ASP A 19 -4.74 -7.93 -17.86
CA ASP A 19 -3.58 -8.75 -17.51
C ASP A 19 -2.62 -7.98 -16.61
N PRO A 20 -2.19 -8.52 -15.46
CA PRO A 20 -1.24 -7.84 -14.59
C PRO A 20 0.13 -7.70 -15.25
N PHE A 21 0.70 -6.50 -15.19
CA PHE A 21 2.05 -6.23 -15.73
C PHE A 21 3.03 -5.66 -14.70
N ALA A 22 2.55 -5.10 -13.60
CA ALA A 22 3.39 -4.63 -12.52
C ALA A 22 2.67 -4.57 -11.17
N GLU A 23 3.44 -4.50 -10.10
CA GLU A 23 2.96 -4.34 -8.73
C GLU A 23 3.90 -3.46 -7.91
N LEU A 24 3.34 -2.54 -7.13
CA LEU A 24 4.06 -1.77 -6.11
C LEU A 24 3.57 -2.23 -4.73
N ARG A 25 4.49 -2.60 -3.82
CA ARG A 25 4.17 -2.90 -2.41
C ARG A 25 5.00 -2.03 -1.49
N THR A 26 4.36 -1.38 -0.52
CA THR A 26 5.09 -0.67 0.54
C THR A 26 5.48 -1.62 1.66
N ASN A 27 6.58 -1.33 2.34
CA ASN A 27 7.03 -2.01 3.55
C ASN A 27 7.65 -0.96 4.49
N LEU A 28 6.83 -0.36 5.36
CA LEU A 28 7.30 0.69 6.27
C LEU A 28 8.21 0.15 7.37
N ASN A 29 8.10 -1.13 7.72
CA ASN A 29 9.02 -1.81 8.63
C ASN A 29 10.45 -1.81 8.10
N GLN A 30 10.60 -2.11 6.80
CA GLN A 30 11.90 -2.15 6.13
C GLN A 30 12.28 -0.80 5.51
N GLN A 31 11.46 0.24 5.68
CA GLN A 31 11.63 1.56 5.08
C GLN A 31 11.88 1.51 3.57
N GLN A 32 11.10 0.69 2.88
CA GLN A 32 11.20 0.54 1.44
C GLN A 32 9.85 0.27 0.78
N ALA A 33 9.79 0.46 -0.52
CA ALA A 33 8.79 -0.11 -1.39
C ALA A 33 9.45 -0.99 -2.44
N VAL A 34 8.75 -2.01 -2.89
CA VAL A 34 9.20 -2.90 -3.95
C VAL A 34 8.32 -2.66 -5.16
N PHE A 35 8.94 -2.32 -6.29
CA PHE A 35 8.24 -2.23 -7.57
C PHE A 35 8.68 -3.35 -8.49
N HIS A 36 7.75 -4.22 -8.86
CA HIS A 36 8.00 -5.40 -9.67
C HIS A 36 7.25 -5.32 -10.99
N ILE A 37 7.97 -5.29 -12.10
CA ILE A 37 7.43 -5.34 -13.47
C ILE A 37 7.54 -6.79 -13.97
N THR A 38 6.40 -7.40 -14.28
CA THR A 38 6.28 -8.83 -14.64
C THR A 38 6.06 -9.06 -16.13
N SER A 39 5.59 -8.06 -16.88
CA SER A 39 5.34 -8.18 -18.33
C SER A 39 6.09 -7.14 -19.15
N LYS A 40 6.65 -7.58 -20.28
CA LYS A 40 7.32 -6.74 -21.28
C LYS A 40 6.34 -5.93 -22.12
N ASN A 41 5.08 -6.34 -22.20
CA ASN A 41 4.06 -5.73 -23.05
C ASN A 41 2.80 -5.41 -22.26
N PRO A 42 2.81 -4.37 -21.41
CA PRO A 42 1.63 -3.95 -20.65
C PRO A 42 0.41 -3.69 -21.54
N HIS A 43 0.58 -2.96 -22.64
CA HIS A 43 -0.53 -2.59 -23.51
C HIS A 43 -0.02 -2.22 -24.91
N THR A 44 -0.23 -3.09 -25.89
CA THR A 44 0.31 -2.94 -27.26
C THR A 44 -0.12 -1.66 -27.97
N TYR A 45 -1.32 -1.13 -27.71
CA TYR A 45 -1.78 0.16 -28.27
C TYR A 45 -1.03 1.40 -27.73
N TYR A 46 -0.20 1.24 -26.69
CA TYR A 46 0.69 2.26 -26.15
C TYR A 46 2.16 2.04 -26.55
N ALA A 47 2.42 1.40 -27.69
CA ALA A 47 3.78 1.25 -28.20
C ALA A 47 4.49 2.62 -28.35
N ASN A 48 5.71 2.74 -27.82
CA ASN A 48 6.51 3.97 -27.78
C ASN A 48 5.82 5.14 -27.06
N LYS A 49 4.90 4.84 -26.13
CA LYS A 49 4.18 5.83 -25.32
C LYS A 49 4.19 5.41 -23.87
N LYS A 50 4.34 6.38 -22.98
CA LYS A 50 4.12 6.21 -21.54
C LYS A 50 2.74 5.60 -21.29
N TYR A 51 2.73 4.46 -20.62
CA TYR A 51 1.53 3.75 -20.18
C TYR A 51 1.35 3.83 -18.67
N ALA A 52 2.45 3.70 -17.92
CA ALA A 52 2.47 3.88 -16.47
C ALA A 52 3.77 4.54 -16.01
N GLY A 53 3.84 4.92 -14.74
CA GLY A 53 5.08 5.37 -14.14
C GLY A 53 4.96 5.58 -12.64
N ILE A 54 6.11 5.55 -11.98
CA ILE A 54 6.23 5.79 -10.55
C ILE A 54 7.36 6.79 -10.31
N GLN A 55 7.08 7.79 -9.48
CA GLN A 55 8.09 8.67 -8.92
C GLN A 55 8.03 8.61 -7.40
N VAL A 56 9.18 8.60 -6.74
CA VAL A 56 9.27 8.74 -5.27
C VAL A 56 10.10 9.97 -4.96
N PHE A 57 9.56 10.80 -4.06
CA PHE A 57 10.18 12.01 -3.56
C PHE A 57 10.50 11.84 -2.08
N ASP A 58 11.67 12.33 -1.68
CA ASP A 58 12.07 12.38 -0.28
C ASP A 58 11.31 13.47 0.51
N GLU A 59 11.64 13.63 1.80
CA GLU A 59 11.00 14.61 2.68
C GLU A 59 11.20 16.06 2.22
N ASN A 60 12.24 16.33 1.42
CA ASN A 60 12.58 17.65 0.87
C ASN A 60 12.03 17.85 -0.54
N LYS A 61 11.15 16.95 -1.02
CA LYS A 61 10.56 16.95 -2.37
C LYS A 61 11.59 16.75 -3.48
N LYS A 62 12.75 16.15 -3.19
CA LYS A 62 13.71 15.74 -4.20
C LYS A 62 13.30 14.37 -4.75
N VAL A 63 13.31 14.22 -6.08
CA VAL A 63 13.10 12.93 -6.75
C VAL A 63 14.27 12.00 -6.41
N ILE A 64 13.95 10.84 -5.82
CA ILE A 64 14.93 9.79 -5.50
C ILE A 64 14.73 8.51 -6.32
N PHE A 65 13.57 8.37 -6.96
CA PHE A 65 13.27 7.29 -7.89
C PHE A 65 12.32 7.82 -8.96
N ASP A 66 12.57 7.47 -10.22
CA ASP A 66 11.72 7.79 -11.36
C ASP A 66 11.78 6.63 -12.37
N LYS A 67 10.64 6.00 -12.60
CA LYS A 67 10.49 4.90 -13.54
C LYS A 67 9.30 5.17 -14.44
N GLU A 68 9.59 5.33 -15.72
CA GLU A 68 8.59 5.35 -16.78
C GLU A 68 8.42 3.96 -17.38
N ILE A 69 7.18 3.59 -17.69
CA ILE A 69 6.82 2.33 -18.32
C ILE A 69 6.06 2.63 -19.61
N GLU A 70 6.58 2.12 -20.72
CA GLU A 70 5.89 2.15 -22.01
C GLU A 70 4.89 1.00 -22.17
N GLY A 71 4.03 1.07 -23.18
CA GLY A 71 3.08 -0.01 -23.49
C GLY A 71 3.70 -1.31 -24.01
N THR A 72 4.95 -1.27 -24.48
CA THR A 72 5.66 -2.41 -25.10
C THR A 72 7.16 -2.33 -24.83
N ASN A 73 7.87 -3.46 -24.99
CA ASN A 73 9.34 -3.55 -24.85
C ASN A 73 9.88 -3.09 -23.48
N VAL A 74 9.09 -3.27 -22.42
CA VAL A 74 9.47 -2.91 -21.05
C VAL A 74 10.47 -3.93 -20.50
N SER A 75 11.47 -3.45 -19.76
CA SER A 75 12.36 -4.32 -19.00
C SER A 75 11.66 -4.82 -17.73
N THR A 76 11.54 -6.15 -17.60
CA THR A 76 10.98 -6.81 -16.41
C THR A 76 12.01 -6.92 -15.32
N GLY A 77 11.56 -6.93 -14.06
CA GLY A 77 12.43 -7.05 -12.89
C GLY A 77 11.85 -6.35 -11.68
N GLN A 78 12.59 -6.45 -10.58
CA GLN A 78 12.25 -5.84 -9.30
C GLN A 78 13.21 -4.69 -9.01
N GLU A 79 12.66 -3.59 -8.49
CA GLU A 79 13.40 -2.42 -8.02
C GLU A 79 13.01 -2.18 -6.56
N ASP A 80 14.00 -2.15 -5.67
CA ASP A 80 13.80 -1.77 -4.27
C ASP A 80 14.00 -0.26 -4.13
N ILE A 81 13.02 0.42 -3.53
CA ILE A 81 12.92 1.87 -3.49
C ILE A 81 12.92 2.32 -2.03
N PRO A 82 13.84 3.19 -1.58
CA PRO A 82 13.79 3.74 -0.23
C PRO A 82 12.46 4.46 0.03
N LEU A 83 11.82 4.18 1.16
CA LEU A 83 10.53 4.76 1.54
C LEU A 83 10.41 4.95 3.05
N LYS A 84 10.20 6.18 3.51
CA LYS A 84 9.93 6.46 4.93
C LYS A 84 8.80 7.48 5.07
N GLU A 85 8.37 7.73 6.29
CA GLU A 85 7.40 8.78 6.60
C GLU A 85 7.81 10.13 5.98
N ALA A 86 6.81 10.94 5.61
CA ALA A 86 6.92 12.21 4.88
C ALA A 86 7.39 12.11 3.42
N TYR A 87 7.74 10.91 2.92
CA TYR A 87 7.99 10.72 1.49
C TYR A 87 6.69 10.87 0.70
N THR A 88 6.84 11.08 -0.60
CA THR A 88 5.72 11.16 -1.52
C THR A 88 5.90 10.14 -2.64
N ILE A 89 4.88 9.31 -2.90
CA ILE A 89 4.82 8.41 -4.04
C ILE A 89 3.85 9.01 -5.04
N LYS A 90 4.25 9.14 -6.30
CA LYS A 90 3.37 9.50 -7.41
C LYS A 90 3.27 8.32 -8.35
N ILE A 91 2.04 7.90 -8.63
CA ILE A 91 1.71 6.85 -9.59
C ILE A 91 0.96 7.47 -10.76
N PHE A 92 1.45 7.24 -11.97
CA PHE A 92 0.74 7.50 -13.20
C PHE A 92 0.28 6.17 -13.81
N HIS A 93 -0.96 6.11 -14.28
CA HIS A 93 -1.48 5.03 -15.11
C HIS A 93 -2.44 5.61 -16.15
N ALA A 94 -2.21 5.33 -17.44
CA ALA A 94 -3.02 5.89 -18.53
C ALA A 94 -4.50 5.47 -18.42
N GLU A 95 -4.77 4.35 -17.76
CA GLU A 95 -6.09 3.77 -17.54
C GLU A 95 -6.46 3.58 -16.05
N THR A 96 -6.05 4.49 -15.15
CA THR A 96 -6.24 4.37 -13.70
C THR A 96 -7.63 3.88 -13.32
N GLY A 97 -8.68 4.50 -13.88
CA GLY A 97 -10.06 4.25 -13.43
C GLY A 97 -10.50 2.79 -13.49
N ASN A 98 -9.95 2.02 -14.44
CA ASN A 98 -10.31 0.63 -14.63
C ASN A 98 -9.20 -0.34 -14.22
N ARG A 99 -7.92 0.09 -14.28
CA ARG A 99 -6.77 -0.82 -14.31
C ARG A 99 -5.66 -0.55 -13.30
N LEU A 100 -5.79 0.49 -12.49
CA LEU A 100 -5.00 0.60 -11.26
C LEU A 100 -5.87 0.12 -10.09
N LYS A 101 -5.38 -0.87 -9.34
CA LYS A 101 -6.08 -1.43 -8.17
C LYS A 101 -5.23 -1.32 -6.94
N SER A 102 -5.87 -1.22 -5.77
CA SER A 102 -5.22 -1.31 -4.47
C SER A 102 -6.01 -2.24 -3.57
N ASP A 103 -5.34 -2.89 -2.62
CA ASP A 103 -5.97 -3.54 -1.48
C ASP A 103 -6.78 -2.53 -0.64
N ASP A 104 -6.34 -1.27 -0.62
CA ASP A 104 -7.05 -0.16 0.00
C ASP A 104 -7.96 0.55 -1.01
N SER A 105 -9.21 0.09 -1.06
CA SER A 105 -10.21 0.53 -2.05
C SER A 105 -10.44 2.05 -2.15
N ASN A 106 -10.08 2.83 -1.13
CA ASN A 106 -10.26 4.28 -1.09
C ASN A 106 -8.97 5.08 -1.37
N LEU A 107 -7.86 4.44 -1.71
CA LEU A 107 -6.61 5.13 -2.03
C LEU A 107 -6.57 5.69 -3.45
N ILE A 108 -7.30 5.10 -4.40
CA ILE A 108 -7.16 5.47 -5.83
C ILE A 108 -8.24 6.45 -6.25
N ASN A 109 -7.83 7.64 -6.70
CA ASN A 109 -8.70 8.55 -7.42
C ASN A 109 -8.85 8.06 -8.87
N THR A 110 -9.91 7.27 -9.09
CA THR A 110 -10.22 6.65 -10.40
C THR A 110 -10.55 7.66 -11.50
N LYS A 111 -10.76 8.93 -11.15
CA LYS A 111 -11.04 10.02 -12.10
C LYS A 111 -9.78 10.72 -12.60
N SER A 112 -8.60 10.34 -12.10
CA SER A 112 -7.31 10.91 -12.46
C SER A 112 -6.33 9.83 -12.91
N ASN A 113 -5.59 10.10 -13.96
CA ASN A 113 -4.48 9.24 -14.38
C ASN A 113 -3.25 9.38 -13.47
N GLU A 114 -3.21 10.39 -12.61
CA GLU A 114 -2.15 10.61 -11.62
C GLU A 114 -2.71 10.54 -10.20
N ASN A 115 -2.06 9.76 -9.34
CA ASN A 115 -2.35 9.64 -7.92
C ASN A 115 -1.08 9.92 -7.12
N THR A 116 -1.17 10.83 -6.15
CA THR A 116 -0.04 11.20 -5.30
C THR A 116 -0.36 10.87 -3.86
N PHE A 117 0.56 10.17 -3.20
CA PHE A 117 0.42 9.64 -1.85
C PHE A 117 1.49 10.20 -0.94
N VAL A 118 1.12 10.67 0.24
CA VAL A 118 2.06 10.96 1.33
C VAL A 118 2.16 9.73 2.22
N VAL A 119 3.39 9.37 2.57
CA VAL A 119 3.65 8.28 3.52
C VAL A 119 3.51 8.83 4.94
N THR A 120 2.66 8.21 5.74
CA THR A 120 2.46 8.51 7.16
C THR A 120 2.79 7.27 7.99
N LYS A 121 2.91 7.42 9.32
CA LYS A 121 3.04 6.29 10.23
C LYS A 121 1.86 5.31 10.21
N TYR A 122 0.70 5.73 9.71
CA TYR A 122 -0.53 4.93 9.63
C TYR A 122 -0.75 4.27 8.26
N GLY A 123 0.09 4.58 7.28
CA GLY A 123 -0.08 4.15 5.89
C GLY A 123 -0.09 5.35 4.93
N LEU A 124 -0.76 5.20 3.79
CA LEU A 124 -0.75 6.19 2.72
C LEU A 124 -1.96 7.14 2.77
N GLU A 125 -1.71 8.41 2.47
CA GLU A 125 -2.76 9.42 2.24
C GLU A 125 -2.70 9.91 0.80
N ASN A 126 -3.75 9.72 0.02
CA ASN A 126 -3.88 10.31 -1.30
C ASN A 126 -4.17 11.81 -1.16
N THR A 127 -3.32 12.66 -1.74
CA THR A 127 -3.41 14.12 -1.61
C THR A 127 -4.65 14.74 -2.27
N SER A 128 -5.24 14.04 -3.24
CA SER A 128 -6.46 14.50 -3.94
C SER A 128 -7.74 14.02 -3.26
N LEU A 129 -7.74 12.82 -2.66
CA LEU A 129 -8.89 12.28 -1.94
C LEU A 129 -8.92 12.70 -0.48
N LYS A 130 -7.76 13.02 0.10
CA LYS A 130 -7.59 13.37 1.51
C LYS A 130 -8.22 12.33 2.45
N ASN A 131 -7.99 11.05 2.16
CA ASN A 131 -8.34 9.99 3.10
C ASN A 131 -7.57 10.19 4.42
N ASN A 132 -8.13 9.70 5.50
CA ASN A 132 -7.46 9.68 6.80
C ASN A 132 -6.79 8.31 6.97
N ALA A 133 -5.46 8.29 6.97
CA ALA A 133 -4.72 7.03 7.06
C ALA A 133 -4.94 6.30 8.40
N GLU A 134 -5.22 7.02 9.49
CA GLU A 134 -5.56 6.37 10.76
C GLU A 134 -6.91 5.66 10.66
N ASP A 135 -7.94 6.30 10.09
CA ASP A 135 -9.27 5.69 9.90
C ASP A 135 -9.21 4.46 8.98
N ASP A 136 -8.31 4.46 8.00
CA ASP A 136 -8.08 3.31 7.12
C ASP A 136 -7.36 2.18 7.86
N LEU A 137 -6.37 2.50 8.69
CA LEU A 137 -5.73 1.53 9.58
C LEU A 137 -6.72 0.92 10.58
N LEU A 138 -7.66 1.70 11.13
CA LEU A 138 -8.72 1.18 12.01
C LEU A 138 -9.53 0.08 11.33
N LYS A 139 -9.92 0.26 10.06
CA LYS A 139 -10.64 -0.77 9.29
C LYS A 139 -9.81 -2.04 9.11
N LYS A 140 -8.50 -1.90 8.85
CA LYS A 140 -7.59 -3.05 8.72
C LYS A 140 -7.42 -3.80 10.04
N ILE A 141 -7.36 -3.07 11.16
CA ILE A 141 -7.31 -3.65 12.50
C ILE A 141 -8.59 -4.45 12.78
N ASP A 142 -9.76 -3.89 12.48
CA ASP A 142 -11.04 -4.58 12.62
C ASP A 142 -11.07 -5.89 11.81
N GLN A 143 -10.68 -5.83 10.53
CA GLN A 143 -10.63 -7.01 9.66
C GLN A 143 -9.63 -8.07 10.16
N ALA A 144 -8.45 -7.66 10.64
CA ALA A 144 -7.46 -8.58 11.18
C ALA A 144 -7.96 -9.25 12.48
N ALA A 145 -8.58 -8.48 13.37
CA ALA A 145 -9.17 -9.01 14.58
C ALA A 145 -10.32 -9.99 14.29
N GLU A 146 -11.20 -9.68 13.34
CA GLU A 146 -12.26 -10.59 12.90
C GLU A 146 -11.71 -11.91 12.37
N ARG A 147 -10.63 -11.88 11.58
CA ARG A 147 -9.95 -13.10 11.09
C ARG A 147 -9.38 -13.94 12.23
N ILE A 148 -8.77 -13.31 13.23
CA ILE A 148 -8.25 -14.01 14.41
C ILE A 148 -9.38 -14.64 15.22
N LEU A 149 -10.45 -13.89 15.49
CA LEU A 149 -11.61 -14.38 16.26
C LEU A 149 -12.34 -15.53 15.56
N ALA A 150 -12.39 -15.52 14.22
CA ALA A 150 -13.00 -16.57 13.42
C ALA A 150 -12.14 -17.85 13.33
N ASN A 151 -10.86 -17.79 13.67
CA ASN A 151 -9.94 -18.92 13.58
C ASN A 151 -9.46 -19.35 14.96
N LYS A 152 -10.04 -20.45 15.45
CA LYS A 152 -9.74 -21.00 16.79
C LYS A 152 -8.27 -21.35 17.00
N GLU A 153 -7.58 -21.87 15.98
CA GLU A 153 -6.17 -22.24 16.09
C GLU A 153 -5.29 -21.01 16.34
N ILE A 154 -5.56 -19.92 15.61
CA ILE A 154 -4.86 -18.65 15.81
C ILE A 154 -5.23 -18.06 17.17
N LEU A 155 -6.51 -18.07 17.52
CA LEU A 155 -7.03 -17.48 18.75
C LEU A 155 -6.48 -18.18 20.00
N GLU A 156 -6.32 -19.50 20.00
CA GLU A 156 -5.80 -20.26 21.14
C GLU A 156 -4.26 -20.39 21.14
N SER A 157 -3.59 -20.05 20.03
CA SER A 157 -2.13 -20.09 19.97
C SER A 157 -1.49 -19.04 20.89
N ALA A 158 -0.45 -19.47 21.62
CA ALA A 158 0.39 -18.60 22.44
C ALA A 158 1.35 -17.73 21.61
N VAL A 159 1.67 -18.15 20.38
CA VAL A 159 2.52 -17.39 19.44
C VAL A 159 1.79 -17.27 18.12
N SER A 160 1.55 -16.03 17.69
CA SER A 160 0.86 -15.77 16.44
C SER A 160 1.33 -14.44 15.87
N GLU A 161 1.98 -14.50 14.71
CA GLU A 161 2.39 -13.30 13.97
C GLU A 161 1.19 -12.38 13.72
N MET A 162 0.00 -12.91 13.42
CA MET A 162 -1.20 -12.08 13.26
C MET A 162 -1.60 -11.34 14.55
N LYS A 163 -1.48 -11.99 15.72
CA LYS A 163 -1.74 -11.31 17.00
C LYS A 163 -0.68 -10.25 17.27
N ASP A 164 0.58 -10.53 16.97
CA ASP A 164 1.68 -9.56 17.13
C ASP A 164 1.48 -8.35 16.22
N GLN A 165 1.15 -8.56 14.95
CA GLN A 165 0.87 -7.50 13.99
C GLN A 165 -0.37 -6.68 14.38
N LEU A 166 -1.43 -7.32 14.90
CA LEU A 166 -2.61 -6.63 15.43
C LEU A 166 -2.25 -5.76 16.64
N TRP A 167 -1.46 -6.30 17.59
CA TRP A 167 -1.01 -5.56 18.76
C TRP A 167 -0.20 -4.33 18.37
N VAL A 168 0.82 -4.48 17.52
CA VAL A 168 1.67 -3.38 17.06
C VAL A 168 0.83 -2.32 16.33
N ALA A 169 -0.15 -2.73 15.52
CA ALA A 169 -1.05 -1.79 14.84
C ALA A 169 -1.85 -0.96 15.85
N ILE A 170 -2.49 -1.60 16.84
CA ILE A 170 -3.27 -0.91 17.88
C ILE A 170 -2.38 0.06 18.68
N GLN A 171 -1.16 -0.36 19.05
CA GLN A 171 -0.23 0.49 19.80
C GLN A 171 0.20 1.76 19.04
N SER A 172 0.20 1.70 17.70
CA SER A 172 0.62 2.82 16.85
C SER A 172 -0.42 3.95 16.74
N LEU A 173 -1.70 3.64 17.04
CA LEU A 173 -2.84 4.56 16.94
C LEU A 173 -2.70 5.79 17.84
N SER A 174 -3.52 6.81 17.59
CA SER A 174 -3.69 7.93 18.52
C SER A 174 -4.15 7.43 19.89
N ASN A 175 -3.84 8.18 20.96
CA ASN A 175 -4.10 7.75 22.34
C ASN A 175 -5.56 7.31 22.55
N ASN A 176 -6.52 8.09 22.05
CA ASN A 176 -7.95 7.78 22.19
C ASN A 176 -8.33 6.49 21.45
N ASN A 177 -7.92 6.34 20.19
CA ASN A 177 -8.23 5.14 19.41
C ASN A 177 -7.51 3.91 19.95
N ARG A 178 -6.27 4.04 20.42
CA ARG A 178 -5.52 2.96 21.04
C ARG A 178 -6.26 2.40 22.26
N GLU A 179 -6.71 3.27 23.17
CA GLU A 179 -7.45 2.84 24.37
C GLU A 179 -8.73 2.09 24.00
N ILE A 180 -9.53 2.65 23.07
CA ILE A 180 -10.76 2.04 22.57
C ILE A 180 -10.48 0.65 21.97
N TYR A 181 -9.46 0.52 21.13
CA TYR A 181 -9.18 -0.72 20.41
C TYR A 181 -8.53 -1.79 21.28
N LEU A 182 -7.71 -1.40 22.27
CA LEU A 182 -7.21 -2.33 23.30
C LEU A 182 -8.37 -2.92 24.12
N GLU A 183 -9.33 -2.09 24.51
CA GLU A 183 -10.52 -2.57 25.24
C GLU A 183 -11.39 -3.48 24.35
N LYS A 184 -11.67 -3.04 23.10
CA LYS A 184 -12.50 -3.77 22.13
C LYS A 184 -11.96 -5.18 21.85
N TYR A 185 -10.64 -5.32 21.71
CA TYR A 185 -10.00 -6.58 21.32
C TYR A 185 -9.17 -7.24 22.41
N GLN A 186 -9.36 -6.86 23.68
CA GLN A 186 -8.61 -7.41 24.82
C GLN A 186 -8.63 -8.94 24.89
N SER A 187 -9.71 -9.59 24.43
CA SER A 187 -9.86 -11.05 24.49
C SER A 187 -8.91 -11.80 23.56
N ILE A 188 -8.40 -11.15 22.50
CA ILE A 188 -7.43 -11.73 21.58
C ILE A 188 -6.05 -11.86 22.23
N PHE A 189 -5.75 -10.98 23.20
CA PHE A 189 -4.45 -10.85 23.86
C PHE A 189 -4.41 -11.47 25.26
N LYS A 190 -5.46 -12.21 25.66
CA LYS A 190 -5.49 -13.03 26.88
C LYS A 190 -4.96 -14.43 26.59
#